data_AF-A0A2N0NSR1-F1
#
_entry.id   AF-A0A2N0NSR1-F1
#
_cell.length_a   1.000
_cell.length_b   1.000
_cell.length_c   1.000
_cell.angle_alpha   90.00
_cell.angle_beta   90.00
_cell.angle_gamma   90.00
#
_symmetry.space_group_name_H-M   'P 1'
#
loop_
_entity.id
_entity.type
_entity.pdbx_description
1 polymer ?
#
loop_
_entity_poly.entity_id
_entity_poly.type
_entity_poly.pdbx_seq_one_letter_code
_entity_poly.pdbx_strand_id
1 'polypeptide(L)'
;MHLTAVTELFNNHNSWSYKQIPIEKLNDSNLNDSDARHLMIIGKSDSIVNLLTYYLRKRNLDSVVILGSQFPNDRNDYSYNVLNRRMMCVKTGRLLILTD
;
A
#
# COMPACT_ATOMS: atom_id res chain seq x y z
N MET A 1 -3.68 -11.28 -23.62
CA MET A 1 -2.61 -11.53 -24.61
C MET A 1 -2.01 -10.18 -25.03
N HIS A 2 -1.21 -9.54 -24.16
CA HIS A 2 -0.59 -8.24 -24.48
C HIS A 2 0.61 -7.88 -23.59
N LEU A 3 0.72 -8.44 -22.37
CA LEU A 3 1.86 -8.20 -21.48
C LEU A 3 3.15 -8.91 -21.91
N THR A 4 3.05 -10.11 -22.50
CA THR A 4 4.22 -10.92 -22.91
C THR A 4 5.09 -10.23 -23.97
N ALA A 5 4.46 -9.63 -24.99
CA ALA A 5 5.18 -8.91 -26.06
C ALA A 5 5.96 -7.70 -25.53
N VAL A 6 5.40 -6.99 -24.54
CA VAL A 6 6.04 -5.83 -23.91
C VAL A 6 7.29 -6.28 -23.14
N THR A 7 7.19 -7.36 -22.36
CA THR A 7 8.33 -7.87 -21.60
C THR A 7 9.43 -8.46 -22.48
N GLU A 8 9.10 -9.04 -23.64
CA GLU A 8 10.08 -9.57 -24.60
C GLU A 8 10.91 -8.46 -25.28
N LEU A 9 10.26 -7.33 -25.60
CA LEU A 9 10.91 -6.15 -26.19
C LEU A 9 11.93 -5.50 -25.25
N PHE A 10 11.63 -5.43 -23.95
CA PHE A 10 12.55 -4.85 -22.96
C PHE A 10 13.70 -5.79 -22.56
N ASN A 11 13.61 -7.09 -22.89
CA ASN A 11 14.56 -8.11 -22.45
C ASN A 11 15.45 -8.65 -23.58
N ASN A 12 15.53 -7.98 -24.73
CA ASN A 12 16.35 -8.39 -25.88
C ASN A 12 16.14 -9.87 -26.26
N HIS A 13 14.90 -10.38 -26.19
CA HIS A 13 14.53 -11.78 -26.49
C HIS A 13 15.16 -12.86 -25.59
N ASN A 14 15.80 -12.51 -24.47
CA ASN A 14 16.32 -13.49 -23.53
C ASN A 14 15.22 -14.07 -22.62
N SER A 15 15.35 -15.33 -22.23
CA SER A 15 14.43 -15.97 -21.28
C SER A 15 14.62 -15.41 -19.87
N TRP A 16 13.54 -14.98 -19.23
CA TRP A 16 13.59 -14.49 -17.85
C TRP A 16 13.39 -15.64 -16.86
N SER A 17 14.36 -15.90 -16.00
CA SER A 17 14.11 -16.64 -14.76
C SER A 17 13.58 -15.66 -13.71
N TYR A 18 12.25 -15.62 -13.52
CA TYR A 18 11.67 -14.84 -12.44
C TYR A 18 11.94 -15.56 -11.11
N LYS A 19 12.79 -14.94 -10.28
CA LYS A 19 12.93 -15.33 -8.88
C LYS A 19 12.05 -14.42 -8.03
N GLN A 20 10.98 -14.97 -7.48
CA GLN A 20 10.09 -14.23 -6.61
C GLN A 20 10.84 -13.67 -5.40
N ILE A 21 10.72 -12.36 -5.17
CA ILE A 21 11.21 -11.72 -3.96
C ILE A 21 10.10 -11.85 -2.90
N PRO A 22 10.42 -12.29 -1.67
CA PRO A 22 9.45 -12.30 -0.58
C PRO A 22 8.85 -10.91 -0.34
N ILE A 23 7.54 -10.84 -0.14
CA ILE A 23 6.79 -9.58 -0.01
C ILE A 23 7.28 -8.80 1.23
N GLU A 24 7.61 -9.50 2.31
CA GLU A 24 8.15 -8.92 3.53
C GLU A 24 9.44 -8.15 3.26
N LYS A 25 10.31 -8.68 2.39
CA LYS A 25 11.56 -8.03 2.00
C LYS A 25 11.31 -6.76 1.19
N LEU A 26 10.31 -6.78 0.31
CA LEU A 26 9.90 -5.59 -0.45
C LEU A 26 9.32 -4.52 0.48
N ASN A 27 8.44 -4.90 1.40
CA ASN A 27 7.88 -4.00 2.41
C ASN A 27 8.99 -3.39 3.27
N ASP A 28 9.95 -4.18 3.72
CA ASP A 28 11.07 -3.70 4.53
C ASP A 28 11.97 -2.73 3.82
N SER A 29 12.24 -3.00 2.55
CA SER A 29 13.09 -2.13 1.76
C SER A 29 12.47 -0.74 1.64
N ASN A 30 11.14 -0.64 1.61
CA ASN A 30 10.43 0.63 1.56
C ASN A 30 10.25 1.26 2.95
N LEU A 31 9.84 0.49 3.96
CA LEU A 31 9.57 1.01 5.31
C LEU A 31 10.83 1.51 6.04
N ASN A 32 12.01 0.98 5.71
CA ASN A 32 13.27 1.38 6.34
C ASN A 32 14.04 2.44 5.54
N ASP A 33 13.54 2.85 4.38
CA ASP A 33 14.16 3.88 3.55
C ASP A 33 13.58 5.25 3.94
N SER A 34 14.42 6.11 4.53
CA SER A 34 14.00 7.45 4.94
C SER A 34 13.68 8.38 3.78
N ASP A 35 14.20 8.08 2.59
CA ASP A 35 13.95 8.84 1.37
C ASP A 35 12.79 8.25 0.55
N ALA A 36 12.25 7.10 0.98
CA ALA A 36 11.07 6.53 0.36
C ALA A 36 9.85 7.44 0.56
N ARG A 37 9.03 7.51 -0.48
CA ARG A 37 7.72 8.16 -0.43
C ARG A 37 6.71 7.21 0.25
N HIS A 38 5.46 7.27 -0.17
CA HIS A 38 4.43 6.37 0.31
C HIS A 38 4.54 4.98 -0.34
N LEU A 39 4.19 3.95 0.42
CA LEU A 39 4.04 2.58 -0.08
C LEU A 39 2.67 2.41 -0.75
N MET A 40 2.65 2.00 -2.02
CA MET A 40 1.44 1.60 -2.74
C MET A 40 1.45 0.09 -2.91
N ILE A 41 0.40 -0.59 -2.43
CA ILE A 41 0.25 -2.04 -2.57
C ILE A 41 -0.95 -2.34 -3.46
N ILE A 42 -0.73 -3.15 -4.50
CA ILE A 42 -1.77 -3.58 -5.44
C ILE A 42 -2.04 -5.05 -5.19
N GLY A 43 -3.20 -5.36 -4.62
CA GLY A 43 -3.66 -6.71 -4.33
C GLY A 43 -4.87 -7.11 -5.17
N LYS A 44 -5.16 -8.41 -5.22
CA LYS A 44 -6.35 -8.95 -5.90
C LYS A 44 -7.65 -8.78 -5.07
N SER A 45 -7.50 -8.55 -3.77
CA SER A 45 -8.63 -8.46 -2.81
C SER A 45 -8.24 -7.67 -1.56
N ASP A 46 -9.25 -7.23 -0.81
CA ASP A 46 -9.11 -6.43 0.42
C ASP A 46 -8.39 -7.14 1.56
N SER A 47 -8.19 -8.46 1.46
CA SER A 47 -7.34 -9.23 2.37
C SER A 47 -5.91 -8.70 2.48
N ILE A 48 -5.46 -7.91 1.49
CA ILE A 48 -4.17 -7.23 1.50
C ILE A 48 -4.04 -6.24 2.67
N VAL A 49 -5.13 -5.58 3.06
CA VAL A 49 -5.16 -4.65 4.20
C VAL A 49 -4.93 -5.42 5.50
N ASN A 50 -5.59 -6.57 5.67
CA ASN A 50 -5.41 -7.43 6.83
C ASN A 50 -3.98 -7.98 6.92
N LEU A 51 -3.42 -8.44 5.80
CA LEU A 51 -2.05 -8.95 5.74
C LEU A 51 -1.03 -7.85 6.11
N LEU A 52 -1.20 -6.65 5.55
CA LEU A 52 -0.32 -5.51 5.87
C LEU A 52 -0.46 -5.09 7.33
N THR A 53 -1.68 -5.02 7.85
CA THR A 53 -1.93 -4.65 9.26
C THR A 53 -1.30 -5.66 10.21
N TYR A 54 -1.42 -6.96 9.91
CA TYR A 54 -0.75 -8.02 10.66
C TYR A 54 0.78 -7.87 10.62
N TYR A 55 1.32 -7.58 9.44
CA TYR A 55 2.76 -7.37 9.23
C TYR A 55 3.30 -6.19 10.07
N LEU A 56 2.64 -5.04 10.01
CA LEU A 56 3.02 -3.84 10.76
C LEU A 56 2.93 -4.07 12.27
N ARG A 57 1.86 -4.72 12.73
CA ARG A 57 1.70 -5.08 14.15
C ARG A 57 2.84 -5.98 14.64
N LYS A 58 3.28 -6.96 13.84
CA LYS A 58 4.42 -7.83 14.18
C LYS A 58 5.73 -7.04 14.35
N ARG A 59 5.84 -5.86 13.74
CA ARG A 59 6.96 -4.93 13.88
C ARG A 59 6.78 -3.88 14.97
N ASN A 60 5.72 -3.97 15.78
CA ASN A 60 5.32 -2.93 16.73
C ASN A 60 5.13 -1.56 16.06
N LEU A 61 4.75 -1.56 14.78
CA LEU A 61 4.35 -0.35 14.06
C LEU A 61 2.84 -0.21 14.13
N ASP A 62 2.41 0.83 14.81
CA ASP A 62 1.00 1.14 14.97
C ASP A 62 0.47 1.83 13.71
N SER A 63 -0.70 1.38 13.22
CA SER A 63 -1.26 1.85 11.96
C SER A 63 -2.75 2.13 12.08
N VAL A 64 -3.20 3.15 11.35
CA VAL A 64 -4.59 3.55 11.23
C VAL A 64 -5.08 3.25 9.82
N VAL A 65 -6.12 2.45 9.69
CA VAL A 65 -6.80 2.20 8.43
C VAL A 65 -7.93 3.21 8.27
N ILE A 66 -7.91 3.95 7.16
CA ILE A 66 -9.05 4.78 6.73
C ILE A 66 -9.68 4.09 5.52
N LEU A 67 -10.96 3.74 5.67
CA LEU A 67 -11.81 3.18 4.63
C LEU A 67 -12.63 4.29 3.97
N GLY A 68 -12.74 4.24 2.64
CA GLY A 68 -13.77 4.91 1.84
C GLY A 68 -15.16 4.77 2.46
N SER A 69 -15.88 5.87 2.70
CA SER A 69 -17.33 5.75 2.92
C SER A 69 -17.99 5.39 1.60
N GLN A 70 -18.72 4.26 1.61
CA GLN A 70 -19.52 3.81 0.47
C GLN A 70 -20.95 4.39 0.50
N PHE A 71 -21.29 5.18 1.54
CA PHE A 71 -22.63 5.72 1.70
C PHE A 71 -22.79 7.09 1.00
N PRO A 72 -23.84 7.27 0.18
CA PRO A 72 -24.03 8.50 -0.59
C PRO A 72 -24.28 9.73 0.29
N ASN A 73 -24.80 9.55 1.50
CA ASN A 73 -25.12 10.64 2.44
C ASN A 73 -23.88 11.23 3.12
N ASP A 74 -22.74 10.53 3.11
CA ASP A 74 -21.55 10.97 3.83
C ASP A 74 -20.70 11.96 3.03
N ARG A 75 -21.02 12.22 1.76
CA ARG A 75 -20.16 12.98 0.82
C ARG A 75 -19.73 14.36 1.31
N ASN A 76 -20.58 15.08 2.04
CA ASN A 76 -20.28 16.45 2.47
C ASN A 76 -19.30 16.50 3.67
N ASP A 77 -19.46 15.61 4.65
CA ASP A 77 -18.64 15.62 5.87
C ASP A 77 -17.44 14.67 5.81
N TYR A 78 -17.48 13.68 4.92
CA TYR A 78 -16.45 12.67 4.76
C TYR A 78 -15.07 13.28 4.44
N SER A 79 -15.04 14.24 3.52
CA SER A 79 -13.81 14.91 3.07
C SER A 79 -13.04 15.55 4.23
N TYR A 80 -13.76 16.26 5.10
CA TYR A 80 -13.17 16.96 6.24
C TYR A 80 -12.72 15.99 7.33
N ASN A 81 -13.54 15.00 7.66
CA ASN A 81 -13.23 14.00 8.68
C ASN A 81 -12.02 13.14 8.31
N VAL A 82 -11.93 12.72 7.04
CA VAL A 82 -10.76 11.99 6.54
C VAL A 82 -9.53 12.89 6.59
N LEU A 83 -9.61 14.13 6.09
CA LEU A 83 -8.47 15.05 6.10
C LEU A 83 -7.95 15.29 7.53
N ASN A 84 -8.85 15.49 8.48
CA ASN A 84 -8.49 15.68 9.88
C ASN A 84 -7.79 14.45 10.47
N ARG A 85 -8.28 13.24 10.16
CA ARG A 85 -7.61 11.99 10.55
C ARG A 85 -6.22 11.84 9.91
N ARG A 86 -6.05 12.21 8.63
CA ARG A 86 -4.73 12.21 7.98
C ARG A 86 -3.78 13.17 8.71
N MET A 87 -4.23 14.40 8.97
CA MET A 87 -3.46 15.41 9.70
C MET A 87 -3.06 14.94 11.10
N MET A 88 -3.95 14.26 11.82
CA MET A 88 -3.62 13.70 13.14
C MET A 88 -2.51 12.65 13.05
N CYS A 89 -2.59 11.72 12.09
CA CYS A 89 -1.57 10.67 11.92
C CYS A 89 -0.20 11.25 11.57
N VAL A 90 -0.15 12.27 10.70
CA VAL A 90 1.07 13.01 10.37
C VAL A 90 1.67 13.65 11.61
N LYS A 91 0.86 14.33 12.44
CA LYS A 91 1.33 14.97 13.68
C LYS A 91 1.87 13.97 14.69
N THR A 92 1.28 12.78 14.80
CA THR A 92 1.68 11.77 15.79
C THR A 92 2.71 10.78 15.25
N GLY A 93 3.11 10.88 13.97
CA GLY A 93 4.00 9.91 13.32
C GLY A 93 3.40 8.50 13.21
N ARG A 94 2.07 8.36 13.20
CA ARG A 94 1.40 7.05 13.07
C ARG A 94 1.26 6.69 11.59
N LEU A 95 1.49 5.42 11.26
CA LEU A 95 1.32 4.94 9.90
C LEU A 95 -0.16 5.01 9.49
N LEU A 96 -0.38 5.43 8.24
CA LEU A 96 -1.71 5.57 7.68
C LEU A 96 -1.86 4.65 6.47
N ILE A 97 -2.86 3.76 6.52
CA ILE A 97 -3.27 2.94 5.38
C ILE A 97 -4.53 3.57 4.81
N LEU A 98 -4.43 4.02 3.56
CA LEU A 98 -5.56 4.53 2.78
C LEU A 98 -6.08 3.40 1.89
N THR A 99 -7.36 3.09 2.00
CA THR A 99 -8.05 2.14 1.14
C THR A 99 -9.44 2.68 0.81
N ASP A 100 -9.85 2.46 -0.43
CA ASP A 100 -11.14 2.92 -0.96
C ASP A 100 -12.25 1.91 -0.68
#